data_AF-A0A7S1DDG4-F1
#
_entry.id   AF-A0A7S1DDG4-F1
#
_cell.length_a   1.000
_cell.length_b   1.000
_cell.length_c   1.000
_cell.angle_alpha   90.00
_cell.angle_beta   90.00
_cell.angle_gamma   90.00
#
_symmetry.space_group_name_H-M   'P 1'
#
loop_
_entity.id
_entity.type
_entity.pdbx_description
1 polymer ?
#
loop_
_entity_poly.entity_id
_entity_poly.type
_entity_poly.pdbx_seq_one_letter_code
_entity_poly.pdbx_strand_id
1 'polypeptide(L)'
;GGGLEGGVAGSALELLERHRGDARVVLPLFKTLTLLVSNGCMDALQPPASPEPLLLVGAVQAEMRGCKDVPMMQAGASCLCALLQYRDQGVRTPCLQTLIALLCHRYPKLRRHVAEHLYVASLTLGDLCLPERGEEAISALSENDWGDEVAGLKPVRDGLYPVFGVERVAPPPKEERPGG
;
A
#
# COMPACT_ATOMS: atom_id res chain seq x y z
N GLY A 1 -21.90 20.43 10.22
CA GLY A 1 -22.93 19.38 10.32
C GLY A 1 -22.80 18.50 9.11
N GLY A 2 -22.53 17.22 9.33
CA GLY A 2 -22.17 16.25 8.29
C GLY A 2 -21.27 15.19 8.91
N GLY A 3 -21.77 14.52 9.95
CA GLY A 3 -21.09 13.36 10.53
C GLY A 3 -21.06 12.25 9.47
N LEU A 4 -19.92 11.56 9.38
CA LEU A 4 -19.80 10.30 8.68
C LEU A 4 -20.91 9.36 9.20
N GLU A 5 -22.02 9.23 8.49
CA GLU A 5 -23.06 8.27 8.86
C GLU A 5 -22.56 6.84 8.57
N GLY A 6 -21.80 6.31 9.53
CA GLY A 6 -21.91 4.94 10.05
C GLY A 6 -21.49 3.76 9.17
N GLY A 7 -20.80 3.97 8.06
CA GLY A 7 -20.22 2.85 7.30
C GLY A 7 -19.05 2.18 8.04
N VAL A 8 -18.80 0.90 7.76
CA VAL A 8 -17.63 0.16 8.29
C VAL A 8 -16.32 0.90 7.98
N ALA A 9 -16.22 1.51 6.81
CA ALA A 9 -15.09 2.34 6.40
C ALA A 9 -14.92 3.59 7.29
N GLY A 10 -16.01 4.32 7.54
CA GLY A 10 -16.01 5.51 8.40
C GLY A 10 -15.59 5.18 9.83
N SER A 11 -16.10 4.06 10.37
CA SER A 11 -15.71 3.58 11.70
C SER A 11 -14.22 3.20 11.76
N ALA A 12 -13.70 2.56 10.71
CA ALA A 12 -12.28 2.23 10.63
C ALA A 12 -11.39 3.47 10.55
N LEU A 13 -11.79 4.49 9.78
CA LEU A 13 -11.09 5.78 9.70
C LEU A 13 -11.06 6.48 11.06
N GLU A 14 -12.19 6.51 11.76
CA GLU A 14 -12.28 7.08 13.11
C GLU A 14 -11.38 6.34 14.11
N LEU A 15 -11.31 5.01 14.04
CA LEU A 15 -10.41 4.22 14.87
C LEU A 15 -8.93 4.47 14.55
N LEU A 16 -8.56 4.56 13.26
CA LEU A 16 -7.20 4.91 12.84
C LEU A 16 -6.79 6.29 13.35
N GLU A 17 -7.69 7.26 13.30
CA GLU A 17 -7.43 8.61 13.81
C GLU A 17 -7.26 8.63 15.33
N ARG A 18 -8.18 8.01 16.07
CA ARG A 18 -8.18 7.99 17.55
C ARG A 18 -7.00 7.23 18.14
N HIS A 19 -6.53 6.19 17.47
CA HIS A 19 -5.50 5.28 17.98
C HIS A 19 -4.19 5.38 17.20
N ARG A 20 -3.94 6.51 16.54
CA ARG A 20 -2.70 6.78 15.79
C ARG A 20 -1.45 6.43 16.60
N GLY A 21 -0.60 5.59 16.03
CA GLY A 21 0.63 5.11 16.67
C GLY A 21 0.46 4.04 17.76
N ASP A 22 -0.75 3.66 18.17
CA ASP A 22 -0.96 2.50 19.06
C ASP A 22 -1.02 1.20 18.25
N ALA A 23 0.13 0.54 18.14
CA ALA A 23 0.27 -0.72 17.40
C ALA A 23 -0.69 -1.83 17.89
N ARG A 24 -1.17 -1.78 19.15
CA ARG A 24 -2.11 -2.79 19.67
C ARG A 24 -3.49 -2.68 19.04
N VAL A 25 -3.83 -1.52 18.49
CA VAL A 25 -5.12 -1.26 17.83
C VAL A 25 -4.95 -1.20 16.32
N VAL A 26 -3.97 -0.44 15.84
CA VAL A 26 -3.79 -0.17 14.41
C VAL A 26 -3.39 -1.44 13.65
N LEU A 27 -2.56 -2.32 14.23
CA LEU A 27 -2.11 -3.54 13.53
C LEU A 27 -3.28 -4.53 13.31
N PRO A 28 -4.09 -4.88 14.33
CA PRO A 28 -5.32 -5.64 14.11
C PRO A 28 -6.27 -4.96 13.12
N LEU A 29 -6.42 -3.63 13.20
CA LEU A 29 -7.31 -2.89 12.32
C LEU A 29 -6.88 -2.98 10.84
N PHE A 30 -5.59 -2.89 10.53
CA PHE A 30 -5.07 -3.11 9.17
C PHE A 30 -5.38 -4.52 8.65
N LYS A 31 -5.26 -5.54 9.51
CA LYS A 31 -5.62 -6.91 9.14
C LYS A 31 -7.12 -7.02 8.87
N THR A 32 -7.95 -6.42 9.71
CA THR A 32 -9.41 -6.40 9.51
C THR A 32 -9.79 -5.68 8.23
N LEU A 33 -9.23 -4.50 7.95
CA LEU A 33 -9.44 -3.77 6.71
C LEU A 33 -9.03 -4.60 5.49
N THR A 34 -7.86 -5.22 5.54
CA THR A 34 -7.40 -6.12 4.47
C THR A 34 -8.43 -7.22 4.20
N LEU A 35 -8.93 -7.89 5.24
CA LEU A 35 -9.94 -8.93 5.08
C LEU A 35 -11.26 -8.39 4.49
N LEU A 36 -11.77 -7.27 4.99
CA LEU A 36 -13.02 -6.69 4.51
C LEU A 36 -12.94 -6.29 3.04
N VAL A 37 -11.85 -5.64 2.66
CA VAL A 37 -11.60 -5.21 1.27
C VAL A 37 -11.46 -6.43 0.37
N SER A 38 -10.56 -7.37 0.69
CA SER A 38 -10.30 -8.56 -0.15
C SER A 38 -11.48 -9.54 -0.27
N ASN A 39 -12.47 -9.49 0.63
CA ASN A 39 -13.68 -10.32 0.57
C ASN A 39 -14.89 -9.56 0.01
N GLY A 40 -14.68 -8.40 -0.62
CA GLY A 40 -15.74 -7.64 -1.29
C GLY A 40 -16.72 -6.94 -0.36
N CYS A 41 -16.49 -6.94 0.96
CA CYS A 41 -17.37 -6.26 1.93
C CYS A 41 -17.40 -4.74 1.74
N MET A 42 -16.49 -4.19 0.94
CA MET A 42 -16.32 -2.76 0.69
C MET A 42 -16.41 -2.40 -0.80
N ASP A 43 -16.90 -3.31 -1.65
CA ASP A 43 -16.98 -3.10 -3.12
C ASP A 43 -17.93 -1.97 -3.52
N ALA A 44 -18.95 -1.70 -2.70
CA ALA A 44 -19.88 -0.59 -2.92
C ALA A 44 -19.23 0.79 -2.77
N LEU A 45 -18.04 0.88 -2.15
CA LEU A 45 -17.31 2.12 -1.94
C LEU A 45 -16.51 2.47 -3.20
N GLN A 46 -17.13 3.12 -4.17
CA GLN A 46 -16.44 3.53 -5.41
C GLN A 46 -16.32 5.06 -5.48
N PRO A 47 -15.11 5.60 -5.69
CA PRO A 47 -14.96 7.02 -6.03
C PRO A 47 -15.65 7.35 -7.37
N PRO A 48 -16.22 8.57 -7.54
CA PRO A 48 -16.29 9.66 -6.57
C PRO A 48 -17.47 9.56 -5.59
N ALA A 49 -18.31 8.52 -5.68
CA ALA A 49 -19.52 8.37 -4.85
C ALA A 49 -19.19 8.15 -3.36
N SER A 50 -18.00 7.60 -3.07
CA SER A 50 -17.50 7.35 -1.73
C SER A 50 -16.03 7.83 -1.63
N PRO A 51 -15.71 8.79 -0.74
CA PRO A 51 -14.33 9.24 -0.52
C PRO A 51 -13.49 8.27 0.33
N GLU A 52 -14.12 7.32 1.02
CA GLU A 52 -13.48 6.47 2.02
C GLU A 52 -12.28 5.66 1.50
N PRO A 53 -12.28 5.06 0.29
CA PRO A 53 -11.10 4.40 -0.24
C PRO A 53 -9.86 5.32 -0.29
N LEU A 54 -10.02 6.57 -0.72
CA LEU A 54 -8.91 7.54 -0.77
C LEU A 54 -8.44 7.92 0.64
N LEU A 55 -9.40 8.14 1.55
CA LEU A 55 -9.09 8.45 2.96
C LEU A 55 -8.35 7.30 3.65
N LEU A 56 -8.73 6.05 3.36
CA LEU A 56 -8.07 4.86 3.90
C LEU A 56 -6.63 4.75 3.40
N VAL A 57 -6.36 5.03 2.12
CA VAL A 57 -4.97 5.07 1.60
C VAL A 57 -4.14 6.07 2.39
N GLY A 58 -4.63 7.29 2.55
CA GLY A 58 -3.93 8.34 3.28
C GLY A 58 -3.68 7.97 4.75
N ALA A 59 -4.67 7.39 5.42
CA ALA A 59 -4.56 6.96 6.82
C ALA A 59 -3.54 5.82 6.99
N VAL A 60 -3.59 4.79 6.13
CA VAL A 60 -2.63 3.67 6.18
C VAL A 60 -1.21 4.16 5.94
N GLN A 61 -0.99 5.00 4.93
CA GLN A 61 0.32 5.58 4.63
C GLN A 61 0.86 6.44 5.78
N ALA A 62 -0.02 7.19 6.46
CA ALA A 62 0.37 8.03 7.60
C ALA A 62 0.91 7.19 8.76
N GLU A 63 0.26 6.07 9.10
CA GLU A 63 0.73 5.15 10.16
C GLU A 63 2.02 4.42 9.77
N MET A 64 2.21 4.11 8.48
CA MET A 64 3.43 3.45 8.00
C MET A 64 4.63 4.40 7.98
N ARG A 65 4.41 5.72 7.85
CA ARG A 65 5.48 6.70 7.74
C ARG A 65 6.35 6.73 8.99
N GLY A 66 7.64 6.42 8.82
CA GLY A 66 8.61 6.40 9.93
C GLY A 66 8.44 5.22 10.90
N CYS A 67 7.47 4.33 10.66
CA CYS A 67 7.27 3.13 11.45
C CYS A 67 8.48 2.19 11.33
N LYS A 68 8.88 1.60 12.45
CA LYS A 68 10.00 0.64 12.54
C LYS A 68 9.55 -0.77 12.89
N ASP A 69 8.27 -0.94 13.20
CA ASP A 69 7.66 -2.23 13.48
C ASP A 69 7.37 -2.95 12.16
N VAL A 70 8.12 -4.03 11.90
CA VAL A 70 8.03 -4.79 10.65
C VAL A 70 6.66 -5.45 10.48
N PRO A 71 6.11 -6.19 11.48
CA PRO A 71 4.73 -6.67 11.42
C PRO A 71 3.69 -5.60 11.08
N MET A 72 3.81 -4.40 11.64
CA MET A 72 2.91 -3.30 11.31
C MET A 72 3.05 -2.86 9.85
N MET A 73 4.27 -2.68 9.35
CA MET A 73 4.49 -2.30 7.96
C MET A 73 3.98 -3.37 6.98
N GLN A 74 4.12 -4.66 7.32
CA GLN A 74 3.57 -5.75 6.52
C GLN A 74 2.04 -5.68 6.47
N ALA A 75 1.38 -5.47 7.62
CA ALA A 75 -0.07 -5.33 7.68
C ALA A 75 -0.57 -4.11 6.87
N GLY A 76 0.13 -2.97 6.98
CA GLY A 76 -0.17 -1.79 6.19
C GLY A 76 0.03 -2.01 4.68
N ALA A 77 1.11 -2.69 4.28
CA ALA A 77 1.35 -3.05 2.89
C ALA A 77 0.28 -4.00 2.33
N SER A 78 -0.15 -5.01 3.10
CA SER A 78 -1.27 -5.88 2.72
C SER A 78 -2.56 -5.09 2.56
N CYS A 79 -2.83 -4.12 3.44
CA CYS A 79 -4.00 -3.24 3.34
C CYS A 79 -3.94 -2.38 2.07
N LEU A 80 -2.82 -1.73 1.77
CA LEU A 80 -2.63 -0.96 0.54
C LEU A 80 -2.79 -1.85 -0.71
N CYS A 81 -2.29 -3.08 -0.66
CA CYS A 81 -2.45 -4.04 -1.75
C CYS A 81 -3.91 -4.43 -1.97
N ALA A 82 -4.68 -4.63 -0.90
CA ALA A 82 -6.11 -4.92 -1.01
C ALA A 82 -6.87 -3.74 -1.65
N LEU A 83 -6.51 -2.50 -1.29
CA LEU A 83 -7.13 -1.29 -1.85
C LEU A 83 -6.87 -1.12 -3.36
N LEU A 84 -5.93 -1.87 -3.98
CA LEU A 84 -5.72 -1.84 -5.44
C LEU A 84 -6.93 -2.36 -6.23
N GLN A 85 -7.87 -3.07 -5.61
CA GLN A 85 -9.10 -3.53 -6.27
C GLN A 85 -9.96 -2.36 -6.77
N TYR A 86 -9.90 -1.20 -6.12
CA TYR A 86 -10.57 0.01 -6.58
C TYR A 86 -9.87 0.51 -7.86
N ARG A 87 -10.61 0.63 -8.96
CA ARG A 87 -10.05 0.99 -10.28
C ARG A 87 -9.69 2.47 -10.41
N ASP A 88 -10.17 3.29 -9.47
CA ASP A 88 -9.87 4.73 -9.42
C ASP A 88 -8.36 4.97 -9.28
N GLN A 89 -7.82 5.80 -10.17
CA GLN A 89 -6.37 6.09 -10.20
C GLN A 89 -5.92 6.93 -9.00
N GLY A 90 -6.82 7.70 -8.38
CA GLY A 90 -6.57 8.40 -7.12
C GLY A 90 -6.36 7.45 -5.93
N VAL A 91 -6.87 6.21 -6.01
CA VAL A 91 -6.58 5.14 -5.05
C VAL A 91 -5.33 4.34 -5.46
N ARG A 92 -5.28 3.85 -6.71
CA ARG A 92 -4.21 2.94 -7.16
C ARG A 92 -2.84 3.59 -7.16
N THR A 93 -2.73 4.82 -7.67
CA THR A 93 -1.44 5.51 -7.82
C THR A 93 -0.68 5.63 -6.49
N PRO A 94 -1.26 6.22 -5.42
CA PRO A 94 -0.56 6.32 -4.14
C PRO A 94 -0.25 4.96 -3.49
N CYS A 95 -1.13 3.96 -3.65
CA CYS A 95 -0.87 2.59 -3.19
C CYS A 95 0.37 2.00 -3.88
N LEU A 96 0.38 2.00 -5.22
CA LEU A 96 1.47 1.45 -6.03
C LEU A 96 2.79 2.17 -5.77
N GLN A 97 2.79 3.50 -5.71
CA GLN A 97 3.98 4.29 -5.40
C GLN A 97 4.58 3.89 -4.04
N THR A 98 3.73 3.67 -3.03
CA THR A 98 4.18 3.23 -1.70
C THR A 98 4.72 1.81 -1.74
N LEU A 99 3.98 0.87 -2.34
CA LEU A 99 4.36 -0.54 -2.42
C LEU A 99 5.67 -0.72 -3.20
N ILE A 100 5.81 -0.09 -4.36
CA ILE A 100 7.04 -0.15 -5.17
C ILE A 100 8.22 0.48 -4.41
N ALA A 101 8.02 1.57 -3.68
CA ALA A 101 9.07 2.14 -2.84
C ALA A 101 9.54 1.17 -1.73
N LEU A 102 8.61 0.42 -1.13
CA LEU A 102 8.89 -0.55 -0.07
C LEU A 102 9.72 -1.74 -0.54
N LEU A 103 9.73 -2.08 -1.84
CA LEU A 103 10.58 -3.13 -2.42
C LEU A 103 12.09 -2.87 -2.27
N CYS A 104 12.50 -1.66 -1.89
CA CYS A 104 13.89 -1.31 -1.56
C CYS A 104 14.05 -0.82 -0.11
N HIS A 105 13.12 -1.19 0.78
CA HIS A 105 13.21 -0.85 2.20
C HIS A 105 14.36 -1.60 2.89
N ARG A 106 14.88 -1.04 4.00
CA ARG A 106 15.99 -1.63 4.78
C ARG A 106 15.70 -3.01 5.41
N TYR A 107 14.45 -3.47 5.37
CA TYR A 107 14.02 -4.71 6.02
C TYR A 107 13.72 -5.77 4.96
N PRO A 108 14.58 -6.80 4.77
CA PRO A 108 14.37 -7.87 3.80
C PRO A 108 13.01 -8.57 3.90
N LYS A 109 12.53 -8.83 5.13
CA LYS A 109 11.23 -9.47 5.37
C LYS A 109 10.06 -8.67 4.79
N LEU A 110 10.10 -7.34 4.93
CA LEU A 110 9.08 -6.45 4.37
C LEU A 110 9.13 -6.44 2.85
N ARG A 111 10.33 -6.41 2.25
CA ARG A 111 10.48 -6.41 0.79
C ARG A 111 9.90 -7.66 0.14
N ARG A 112 10.23 -8.84 0.67
CA ARG A 112 9.67 -10.12 0.18
C ARG A 112 8.16 -10.17 0.31
N HIS A 113 7.63 -9.72 1.46
CA HIS A 113 6.19 -9.61 1.69
C HIS A 113 5.51 -8.73 0.64
N VAL A 114 6.06 -7.54 0.37
CA VAL A 114 5.49 -6.62 -0.63
C VAL A 114 5.57 -7.21 -2.04
N ALA A 115 6.68 -7.85 -2.39
CA ALA A 115 6.85 -8.49 -3.71
C ALA A 115 5.83 -9.61 -3.94
N GLU A 116 5.63 -10.48 -2.95
CA GLU A 116 4.63 -11.56 -3.00
C GLU A 116 3.22 -11.01 -3.18
N HIS A 117 2.85 -9.99 -2.41
CA HIS A 117 1.54 -9.36 -2.51
C HIS A 117 1.32 -8.66 -3.87
N LEU A 118 2.31 -7.93 -4.38
CA LEU A 118 2.23 -7.31 -5.70
C LEU A 118 2.17 -8.36 -6.81
N TYR A 119 2.88 -9.48 -6.69
CA TYR A 119 2.83 -10.57 -7.66
C TYR A 119 1.40 -11.14 -7.76
N VAL A 120 0.79 -11.44 -6.62
CA VAL A 120 -0.60 -11.92 -6.56
C VAL A 120 -1.57 -10.87 -7.11
N ALA A 121 -1.39 -9.59 -6.77
CA ALA A 121 -2.22 -8.50 -7.29
C ALA A 121 -2.11 -8.38 -8.81
N SER A 122 -0.91 -8.46 -9.39
CA SER A 122 -0.69 -8.41 -10.84
C SER A 122 -1.33 -9.59 -11.58
N LEU A 123 -1.41 -10.76 -10.95
CA LEU A 123 -2.09 -11.93 -11.52
C LEU A 123 -3.62 -11.84 -11.43
N THR A 124 -4.15 -11.22 -10.38
CA THR A 124 -5.59 -11.25 -10.06
C THR A 124 -6.33 -10.01 -10.55
N LEU A 125 -5.67 -8.86 -10.60
CA LEU A 125 -6.22 -7.59 -11.05
C LEU A 125 -5.77 -7.32 -12.49
N GLY A 126 -6.53 -7.85 -13.46
CA GLY A 126 -6.14 -7.85 -14.88
C GLY A 126 -5.93 -6.48 -15.54
N ASP A 127 -6.28 -5.38 -14.87
CA ASP A 127 -6.07 -4.00 -15.32
C ASP A 127 -5.11 -3.20 -14.42
N LEU A 128 -4.34 -3.87 -13.55
CA LEU A 128 -3.41 -3.21 -12.64
C LEU A 128 -2.14 -2.72 -13.34
N CYS A 129 -1.64 -3.50 -14.31
CA CYS A 129 -0.48 -3.14 -15.12
C CYS A 129 -0.93 -2.44 -16.41
N LEU A 130 -0.04 -1.67 -17.03
CA LEU A 130 -0.28 -1.19 -18.39
C LEU A 130 -0.47 -2.38 -19.35
N PRO A 131 -1.27 -2.22 -20.43
CA PRO A 131 -1.49 -3.26 -21.41
C PRO A 131 -0.17 -3.84 -21.93
N GLU A 132 -0.12 -5.17 -22.11
CA GLU A 132 1.07 -5.93 -22.56
C GLU A 132 2.27 -5.91 -21.62
N ARG A 133 2.18 -5.29 -20.44
CA ARG A 133 3.29 -5.21 -19.46
C ARG A 133 3.09 -6.07 -18.21
N GLY A 134 1.99 -6.83 -18.14
CA GLY A 134 1.71 -7.72 -17.01
C GLY A 134 2.80 -8.77 -16.78
N GLU A 135 3.30 -9.39 -17.86
CA GLU A 135 4.38 -10.38 -17.77
C GLU A 135 5.69 -9.79 -17.23
N GLU A 136 6.00 -8.55 -17.61
CA GLU A 136 7.16 -7.81 -17.11
C GLU A 136 7.08 -7.61 -15.58
N ALA A 137 5.89 -7.25 -15.06
CA ALA A 137 5.66 -7.15 -13.62
C ALA A 137 5.86 -8.50 -12.92
N ILE A 138 5.24 -9.56 -13.46
CA ILE A 138 5.26 -10.91 -12.89
C ILE A 138 6.70 -11.41 -12.80
N SER A 139 7.45 -11.37 -13.91
CA SER A 139 8.85 -11.78 -13.97
C SER A 139 9.72 -11.00 -12.99
N ALA A 140 9.63 -9.66 -12.99
CA ALA A 140 10.40 -8.83 -12.06
C ALA A 140 10.10 -9.15 -10.59
N LEU A 141 8.84 -9.43 -10.25
CA LEU A 141 8.42 -9.73 -8.87
C LEU A 141 8.80 -11.14 -8.42
N SER A 142 8.77 -12.15 -9.32
CA SER A 142 9.04 -13.55 -8.96
C SER A 142 10.49 -14.01 -9.13
N GLU A 143 11.25 -13.43 -10.07
CA GLU A 143 12.61 -13.91 -10.42
C GLU A 143 13.73 -13.26 -9.60
N ASN A 144 13.42 -12.24 -8.79
CA ASN A 144 14.40 -11.53 -7.97
C ASN A 144 14.27 -11.92 -6.49
N ASP A 145 15.39 -12.22 -5.79
CA ASP A 145 15.35 -12.32 -4.32
C ASP A 145 15.27 -10.91 -3.71
N TRP A 146 14.05 -10.49 -3.38
CA TRP A 146 13.79 -9.21 -2.73
C TRP A 146 14.40 -9.09 -1.32
N GLY A 147 15.06 -10.12 -0.81
CA GLY A 147 15.89 -10.05 0.39
C GLY A 147 17.36 -9.71 0.15
N ASP A 148 17.84 -9.66 -1.09
CA ASP A 148 19.23 -9.34 -1.44
C ASP A 148 19.59 -7.88 -1.21
N GLU A 149 20.85 -7.52 -1.51
CA GLU A 149 21.33 -6.15 -1.35
C GLU A 149 20.48 -5.13 -2.13
N VAL A 150 20.07 -4.06 -1.44
CA VAL A 150 19.23 -3.00 -2.03
C VAL A 150 19.89 -2.37 -3.26
N ALA A 151 21.22 -2.31 -3.31
CA ALA A 151 21.95 -1.74 -4.45
C ALA A 151 21.61 -2.44 -5.77
N GLY A 152 21.57 -3.77 -5.78
CA GLY A 152 21.22 -4.57 -6.96
C GLY A 152 19.72 -4.55 -7.31
N LEU A 153 18.84 -4.34 -6.31
CA LEU A 153 17.39 -4.33 -6.52
C LEU A 153 16.84 -2.97 -6.98
N LYS A 154 17.60 -1.88 -6.80
CA LYS A 154 17.16 -0.52 -7.19
C LYS A 154 16.77 -0.41 -8.67
N PRO A 155 17.54 -0.91 -9.65
CA PRO A 155 17.17 -0.84 -11.06
C PRO A 155 15.89 -1.62 -11.38
N VAL A 156 15.75 -2.83 -10.82
CA VAL A 156 14.55 -3.68 -10.99
C VAL A 156 13.32 -2.95 -10.45
N ARG A 157 13.40 -2.42 -9.23
CA ARG A 157 12.35 -1.63 -8.59
C ARG A 157 12.02 -0.36 -9.37
N ASP A 158 13.00 0.28 -10.01
CA ASP A 158 12.76 1.47 -10.85
C ASP A 158 12.04 1.11 -12.15
N GLY A 159 12.30 -0.06 -12.72
CA GLY A 159 11.60 -0.58 -13.90
C GLY A 159 10.11 -0.86 -13.67
N LEU A 160 9.69 -1.15 -12.43
CA LEU A 160 8.29 -1.43 -12.09
C LEU A 160 7.39 -0.20 -12.17
N TYR A 161 7.88 1.02 -11.91
CA TYR A 161 7.07 2.24 -11.97
C TYR A 161 6.34 2.42 -13.31
N PRO A 162 7.04 2.42 -14.47
CA PRO A 162 6.38 2.56 -15.75
C PRO A 162 5.52 1.32 -16.10
N VAL A 163 5.82 0.12 -15.60
CA VAL A 163 4.99 -1.09 -15.80
C VAL A 163 3.59 -0.90 -15.22
N PHE A 164 3.53 -0.34 -14.01
CA PHE A 164 2.29 -0.01 -13.31
C PHE A 164 1.71 1.34 -13.72
N GLY A 165 2.31 2.05 -14.67
CA GLY A 165 1.82 3.34 -15.15
C GLY A 165 1.88 4.48 -14.12
N VAL A 166 2.77 4.38 -13.11
CA VAL A 166 2.91 5.37 -12.05
C VAL A 166 4.29 6.02 -12.06
N GLU A 167 4.37 7.28 -11.68
CA GLU A 167 5.65 7.98 -11.54
C GLU A 167 6.33 7.66 -10.20
N ARG A 168 7.66 7.64 -10.20
CA ARG A 168 8.44 7.55 -8.97
C ARG A 168 8.38 8.86 -8.20
N VAL A 169 7.79 8.82 -7.01
CA VAL A 169 7.81 9.97 -6.10
C VAL A 169 9.17 10.03 -5.42
N ALA A 170 9.77 11.23 -5.40
CA ALA A 170 10.97 11.46 -4.62
C ALA A 170 10.66 11.23 -3.12
N PRO A 171 11.55 10.59 -2.35
CA PRO A 171 11.36 10.53 -0.91
C PRO A 171 11.24 11.96 -0.37
N PRO A 172 10.35 12.21 0.60
CA PRO A 172 10.28 13.52 1.23
C PRO A 172 11.68 13.90 1.74
N PRO A 173 12.10 15.17 1.61
CA PRO A 173 13.35 15.63 2.18
C PRO A 173 13.40 15.21 3.66
N LYS A 174 14.56 14.75 4.12
CA LYS A 174 14.73 14.37 5.53
C LYS A 174 14.32 15.59 6.37
N GLU A 175 13.23 15.48 7.13
CA GLU A 175 12.95 16.45 8.19
C GLU A 175 14.15 16.42 9.13
N GLU A 176 14.92 17.50 9.15
CA GLU A 176 15.84 17.78 10.23
C GLU A 176 14.99 17.80 11.50
N ARG A 177 15.11 16.75 12.33
CA ARG A 177 14.56 16.82 13.68
C ARG A 177 15.14 18.09 14.31
N PRO A 178 14.33 18.99 14.89
CA PRO A 178 14.88 20.07 15.69
C PRO A 178 15.73 19.40 16.78
N GLY A 179 17.02 19.73 16.79
CA GLY A 179 18.00 19.07 17.63
C GLY A 179 17.74 19.32 19.12
N GLY A 180 18.25 18.39 19.95
CA GLY A 180 18.36 18.56 21.41
C GLY A 180 17.29 17.86 22.19
#